data_AF-A0A7X5VTS1-F1
#
_entry.id   AF-A0A7X5VTS1-F1
#
_cell.length_a   1.000
_cell.length_b   1.000
_cell.length_c   1.000
_cell.angle_alpha   90.00
_cell.angle_beta   90.00
_cell.angle_gamma   90.00
#
_symmetry.space_group_name_H-M   'P 1'
#
loop_
_entity.id
_entity.type
_entity.pdbx_description
1 polymer ?
#
loop_
_entity_poly.entity_id
_entity_poly.type
_entity_poly.pdbx_seq_one_letter_code
_entity_poly.pdbx_strand_id
1 'polypeptide(L)' 'MNCPFCAHPKDKVVDSREANSGEAIRRRRECLDCGRRFTSYERIEEIP' A
#
# COMPACT_ATOMS: atom_id res chain seq x y z
N MET A 1 -3.40 7.47 0.90
CA MET A 1 -3.70 6.72 2.14
C MET A 1 -2.94 7.44 3.24
N ASN A 2 -3.59 7.81 4.34
CA ASN A 2 -2.88 8.54 5.39
C ASN A 2 -1.71 7.70 5.92
N CYS A 3 -0.52 8.30 5.99
CA CYS A 3 0.65 7.65 6.54
C CYS A 3 0.37 7.24 7.99
N PRO A 4 0.59 5.97 8.39
CA PRO A 4 0.31 5.52 9.75
C PRO A 4 1.24 6.14 10.80
N PHE A 5 2.31 6.82 10.39
CA PHE A 5 3.30 7.42 11.29
C PHE A 5 3.11 8.92 11.51
N CYS A 6 2.73 9.67 10.49
CA CYS A 6 2.57 11.13 10.56
C CYS A 6 1.21 11.63 10.06
N ALA A 7 0.29 10.73 9.72
CA ALA A 7 -1.02 11.02 9.15
C ALA A 7 -1.02 11.82 7.82
N HIS A 8 0.14 12.00 7.18
CA HIS A 8 0.24 12.73 5.92
C HIS A 8 -0.52 12.01 4.79
N PRO A 9 -1.32 12.71 3.97
CA PRO A 9 -2.20 12.08 2.98
C PRO A 9 -1.48 11.61 1.71
N LYS A 10 -0.27 12.12 1.44
CA LYS A 10 0.53 11.77 0.26
C LYS A 10 1.54 10.66 0.57
N ASP A 11 1.47 9.61 -0.22
CA ASP A 11 2.39 8.49 -0.21
C ASP A 11 2.74 8.11 -1.65
N LYS A 12 3.91 7.51 -1.84
CA LYS A 12 4.41 7.03 -3.14
C LYS A 12 4.49 5.52 -3.11
N VAL A 13 3.88 4.86 -4.10
CA VAL A 13 4.05 3.41 -4.29
C VAL A 13 5.45 3.14 -4.84
N VAL A 14 6.19 2.27 -4.16
CA VAL A 14 7.59 1.94 -4.50
C VAL A 14 7.70 0.54 -5.10
N ASP A 15 6.88 -0.40 -4.62
CA ASP A 15 6.89 -1.79 -5.05
C ASP A 15 5.47 -2.36 -4.94
N SER A 16 5.01 -3.10 -5.93
CA SER A 16 3.71 -3.76 -5.95
C SER A 16 3.92 -5.23 -6.26
N ARG A 17 3.38 -6.12 -5.44
CA ARG A 17 3.45 -7.57 -5.64
C ARG A 17 2.10 -8.19 -5.44
N GLU A 18 1.80 -9.18 -6.25
CA GLU A 18 0.64 -10.04 -6.08
C GLU A 18 0.92 -10.99 -4.91
N ALA A 19 -0.09 -11.21 -4.08
CA ALA A 19 -0.07 -12.11 -2.92
C ALA A 19 -1.21 -13.12 -3.09
N ASN A 20 -0.99 -14.36 -2.63
CA ASN A 20 -1.94 -15.48 -2.74
C ASN A 20 -2.50 -15.67 -4.17
N SER A 21 -1.63 -15.93 -5.15
CA SER A 21 -2.02 -16.31 -6.52
C SER A 21 -3.07 -15.40 -7.19
N GLY A 22 -3.12 -14.11 -6.83
CA GLY A 22 -4.05 -13.14 -7.42
C GLY A 22 -5.21 -12.70 -6.53
N GLU A 23 -5.33 -13.19 -5.28
CA GLU A 23 -6.40 -12.73 -4.37
C GLU A 23 -6.13 -11.36 -3.74
N ALA A 24 -4.87 -10.97 -3.61
CA ALA A 24 -4.51 -9.72 -2.95
C ALA A 24 -3.30 -9.05 -3.60
N ILE A 25 -3.27 -7.72 -3.59
CA ILE A 25 -2.13 -6.92 -4.04
C ILE A 25 -1.48 -6.30 -2.81
N ARG A 26 -0.24 -6.70 -2.56
CA ARG A 26 0.63 -6.09 -1.56
C ARG A 26 1.37 -4.91 -2.19
N ARG A 27 1.08 -3.69 -1.75
CA ARG A 27 1.78 -2.47 -2.20
C ARG A 27 2.65 -1.89 -1.09
N ARG A 28 3.96 -1.78 -1.33
CA ARG A 28 4.90 -1.05 -0.48
C ARG A 28 4.84 0.43 -0.83
N ARG A 29 4.48 1.27 0.14
CA ARG A 29 4.34 2.71 0.03
C ARG A 29 5.39 3.41 0.89
N GLU A 30 5.87 4.56 0.44
CA GLU A 30 6.77 5.46 1.16
C GLU A 30 6.09 6.81 1.35
N CYS A 31 6.10 7.32 2.58
CA CYS A 31 5.56 8.64 2.87
C CYS A 31 6.49 9.74 2.34
N LEU A 32 5.94 10.71 1.62
CA LEU A 32 6.70 11.83 1.05
C LEU A 32 7.09 12.89 2.09
N ASP A 33 6.50 12.84 3.29
CA ASP A 33 6.71 13.82 4.35
C ASP A 33 7.73 13.32 5.39
N CYS A 34 7.49 12.12 5.95
CA CYS A 34 8.39 11.53 6.97
C CYS A 34 9.38 10.49 6.42
N GLY A 35 9.33 10.16 5.12
CA GLY A 35 10.21 9.16 4.49
C GLY A 35 9.99 7.71 4.94
N ARG A 36 9.01 7.44 5.81
CA ARG A 36 8.77 6.08 6.32
C ARG A 36 8.06 5.20 5.32
N ARG A 37 8.44 3.92 5.31
CA ARG A 37 7.87 2.89 4.43
C ARG A 37 6.84 2.05 5.18
N PHE A 38 5.71 1.77 4.54
CA PHE A 38 4.66 0.91 5.05
C PHE A 38 4.11 0.01 3.93
N THR A 39 3.46 -1.09 4.30
CA THR A 39 2.83 -2.01 3.35
C THR A 39 1.32 -1.84 3.46
N SER A 40 0.64 -1.67 2.33
CA SER A 40 -0.81 -1.78 2.23
C SER A 40 -1.19 -3.06 1.50
N TYR A 41 -2.31 -3.67 1.91
CA TYR A 41 -2.90 -4.84 1.27
C TYR A 41 -4.21 -4.40 0.65
N GLU A 42 -4.32 -4.56 -0.66
CA GLU A 42 -5.54 -4.29 -1.42
C GLU A 42 -6.11 -5.65 -1.81
N ARG A 43 -7.28 -6.01 -1.28
CA ARG A 43 -7.95 -7.26 -1.63
C ARG A 43 -8.64 -7.07 -2.97
N ILE A 44 -8.45 -8.00 -3.91
CA ILE A 44 -9.20 -7.98 -5.16
C ILE A 44 -10.56 -8.58 -4.80
N GLU A 45 -11.59 -7.76 -4.72
CA GLU A 45 -12.96 -8.28 -4.63
C GLU A 45 -13.29 -8.94 -5.97
N GLU A 46 -13.37 -10.27 -6.01
CA GLU A 46 -13.99 -10.99 -7.13
C GLU A 46 -15.47 -10.59 -7.15
N ILE A 47 -15.83 -9.70 -8.08
CA ILE A 47 -17.21 -9.36 -8.37
C ILE A 47 -17.80 -10.57 -9.13
N PRO A 48 -18.77 -11.31 -8.55
CA PRO A 48 -19.35 -12.50 -9.17
C PRO A 48 -20.24 -12.18 -10.37
#